data_AF-A0A516HC73-F1
#
_entry.id   AF-A0A516HC73-F1
#
_cell.length_a   1.000
_cell.length_b   1.000
_cell.length_c   1.000
_cell.angle_alpha   90.00
_cell.angle_beta   90.00
_cell.angle_gamma   90.00
#
_symmetry.space_group_name_H-M   'P 1'
#
loop_
_entity.id
_entity.type
_entity.pdbx_description
1 polymer ?
#
loop_
_entity_poly.entity_id
_entity_poly.type
_entity_poly.pdbx_seq_one_letter_code
_entity_poly.pdbx_strand_id
1 'polypeptide(L)'
;MGQVNNDVLIENENLFRALVCAPVAVLFVLLAANSVMTSAMLVMQILFIAMAIFFSLSTLAYASYYTNERYEGNAKPLIKNANLSKAILYTGLSALFTVVTYQTFADSTHLLFKAISVVILLYLSLSALAFFAYYTNEAMDS
;
A
#
# COMPACT_ATOMS: atom_id res chain seq x y z
N MET A 1 -27.07 -29.28 -3.40
CA MET A 1 -26.24 -28.41 -2.53
C MET A 1 -24.95 -28.14 -3.29
N GLY A 2 -24.86 -26.96 -3.92
CA GLY A 2 -23.69 -26.57 -4.70
C GLY A 2 -22.51 -26.29 -3.77
N GLN A 3 -21.36 -26.88 -4.06
CA GLN A 3 -20.11 -26.55 -3.39
C GLN A 3 -19.82 -25.07 -3.64
N VAL A 4 -19.88 -24.26 -2.59
CA VAL A 4 -19.38 -22.89 -2.61
C VAL A 4 -17.86 -23.03 -2.62
N ASN A 5 -17.25 -22.92 -3.81
CA ASN A 5 -15.82 -22.71 -3.94
C ASN A 5 -15.50 -21.39 -3.24
N ASN A 6 -15.05 -21.46 -1.99
CA ASN A 6 -14.33 -20.36 -1.37
C ASN A 6 -12.98 -20.27 -2.09
N ASP A 7 -12.97 -19.71 -3.29
CA ASP A 7 -11.74 -19.29 -3.95
C ASP A 7 -11.06 -18.33 -2.98
N VAL A 8 -9.96 -18.79 -2.37
CA VAL A 8 -9.10 -17.92 -1.59
C VAL A 8 -8.65 -16.81 -2.53
N LEU A 9 -9.12 -15.58 -2.27
CA LEU A 9 -8.96 -14.41 -3.14
C LEU A 9 -7.50 -14.10 -3.47
N ILE A 10 -6.57 -14.64 -2.67
CA ILE A 10 -5.12 -14.60 -2.87
C ILE A 10 -4.57 -16.03 -2.70
N GLU A 11 -4.34 -16.73 -3.81
CA GLU A 11 -3.80 -18.10 -3.79
C GLU A 11 -2.34 -18.18 -3.34
N ASN A 12 -1.56 -17.10 -3.55
CA ASN A 12 -0.13 -17.09 -3.25
C ASN A 12 0.15 -16.64 -1.81
N GLU A 13 0.76 -17.53 -1.02
CA GLU A 13 1.04 -17.29 0.40
C GLU A 13 2.03 -16.14 0.62
N ASN A 14 3.09 -16.04 -0.19
CA ASN A 14 4.07 -14.96 -0.09
C ASN A 14 3.41 -13.61 -0.33
N LEU A 15 2.56 -13.53 -1.35
CA LEU A 15 1.80 -12.34 -1.68
C LEU A 15 0.83 -11.93 -0.55
N PHE A 16 0.10 -12.90 0.02
CA PHE A 16 -0.77 -12.66 1.17
C PHE A 16 0.03 -12.12 2.37
N ARG A 17 1.17 -12.76 2.70
CA ARG A 17 2.04 -12.34 3.81
C ARG A 17 2.62 -10.94 3.57
N ALA A 18 3.01 -10.60 2.35
CA ALA A 18 3.45 -9.25 2.00
C ALA A 18 2.33 -8.22 2.19
N LEU A 19 1.11 -8.53 1.73
CA LEU A 19 -0.08 -7.68 1.87
C LEU A 19 -0.50 -7.47 3.32
N VAL A 20 -0.31 -8.46 4.20
CA VAL A 20 -0.59 -8.33 5.64
C VAL A 20 0.54 -7.58 6.35
N CYS A 21 1.81 -7.81 5.99
CA CYS A 21 2.94 -7.13 6.63
C CYS A 21 3.02 -5.64 6.27
N ALA A 22 2.61 -5.25 5.05
CA ALA A 22 2.67 -3.88 4.57
C ALA A 22 1.90 -2.86 5.45
N PRO A 23 0.59 -3.04 5.74
CA PRO A 23 -0.14 -2.11 6.60
C PRO A 23 0.38 -2.11 8.04
N VAL A 24 0.87 -3.25 8.53
CA VAL A 24 1.47 -3.35 9.87
C VAL A 24 2.79 -2.56 9.92
N ALA A 25 3.61 -2.62 8.87
CA ALA A 25 4.82 -1.81 8.74
C ALA A 25 4.48 -0.31 8.77
N VAL A 26 3.48 0.12 7.99
CA VAL A 26 3.02 1.52 7.96
C VAL A 26 2.56 1.97 9.35
N LEU A 27 1.77 1.14 10.05
CA LEU A 27 1.32 1.43 11.41
C LEU A 27 2.49 1.65 12.37
N PHE A 28 3.50 0.78 12.36
CA PHE A 28 4.68 0.93 13.22
C PHE A 28 5.56 2.12 12.83
N VAL A 29 5.65 2.47 11.54
CA VAL A 29 6.32 3.70 11.11
C VAL A 29 5.62 4.94 11.67
N LEU A 30 4.28 4.98 11.62
CA LEU A 30 3.50 6.09 12.19
C LEU A 30 3.66 6.17 13.71
N LEU A 31 3.61 5.03 14.41
CA LEU A 31 3.86 4.98 15.86
C LEU A 31 5.28 5.43 16.21
N ALA A 32 6.29 5.02 15.44
CA ALA A 32 7.66 5.44 15.62
C ALA A 32 7.82 6.96 15.44
N ALA A 33 7.27 7.52 14.36
CA ALA A 33 7.31 8.95 14.10
C ALA A 33 6.65 9.75 15.23
N ASN A 34 5.44 9.35 15.64
CA ASN A 34 4.72 10.01 16.73
C ASN A 34 5.46 9.88 18.08
N SER A 35 6.05 8.73 18.35
CA SER A 35 6.86 8.46 19.55
C SER A 35 8.10 9.34 19.64
N VAL A 36 8.72 9.68 18.50
CA VAL A 36 9.87 10.61 18.45
C VAL A 36 9.40 12.05 18.69
N MET A 37 8.29 12.45 18.04
CA MET A 37 7.75 13.81 18.17
C MET A 37 7.27 14.13 19.60
N THR A 38 6.65 13.16 20.27
CA THR A 38 6.10 13.33 21.63
C THR A 38 7.13 13.14 22.74
N SER A 39 8.40 12.92 22.41
CA SER A 39 9.46 12.60 23.39
C SER A 39 9.10 11.41 24.30
N ALA A 40 8.49 10.37 23.73
CA ALA A 40 8.18 9.14 24.47
C ALA A 40 9.45 8.47 25.01
N MET A 41 9.30 7.51 25.93
CA MET A 41 10.44 6.78 26.49
C MET A 41 11.33 6.19 25.39
N LEU A 42 12.64 6.37 25.51
CA LEU A 42 13.64 5.95 24.52
C LEU A 42 13.51 4.46 24.15
N VAL A 43 13.15 3.61 25.11
CA VAL A 43 12.90 2.17 24.87
C VAL A 43 11.74 1.95 23.90
N MET A 44 10.65 2.71 24.02
CA MET A 44 9.48 2.60 23.13
C MET A 44 9.80 3.11 21.73
N GLN A 45 10.60 4.17 21.60
CA GLN A 45 11.09 4.67 20.32
C GLN A 45 11.89 3.59 19.58
N ILE A 46 12.87 2.98 20.26
CA ILE A 46 13.70 1.91 19.69
C ILE A 46 12.83 0.72 19.28
N LEU A 47 11.86 0.33 20.12
CA LEU A 47 10.98 -0.81 19.83
C LEU A 47 10.11 -0.54 18.60
N PHE A 48 9.48 0.63 18.50
CA PHE A 48 8.65 0.96 17.33
C PHE A 48 9.47 1.05 16.04
N ILE A 49 10.68 1.62 16.11
CA ILE A 49 11.61 1.66 14.96
C ILE A 49 12.02 0.24 14.54
N ALA A 50 12.39 -0.61 15.49
CA ALA A 50 12.77 -2.00 15.22
C ALA A 50 11.63 -2.81 14.58
N MET A 51 10.40 -2.66 15.11
CA MET A 51 9.21 -3.31 14.55
C MET A 51 8.88 -2.78 13.15
N ALA A 52 9.01 -1.47 12.92
CA ALA A 52 8.83 -0.87 11.60
C ALA A 52 9.81 -1.45 10.58
N ILE A 53 11.10 -1.54 10.94
CA ILE A 53 12.14 -2.14 10.09
C ILE A 53 11.84 -3.62 9.83
N PHE A 54 11.52 -4.38 10.88
CA PHE A 54 11.23 -5.82 10.77
C PHE A 54 10.08 -6.10 9.79
N PHE A 55 8.95 -5.40 9.95
CA PHE A 55 7.80 -5.59 9.07
C PHE A 55 8.04 -5.04 7.66
N SER A 56 8.83 -3.98 7.51
CA SER A 56 9.23 -3.46 6.18
C SER A 56 10.08 -4.48 5.43
N LEU A 57 11.10 -5.05 6.09
CA LEU A 57 11.94 -6.10 5.52
C LEU A 57 11.14 -7.36 5.20
N SER A 58 10.23 -7.76 6.09
CA SER A 58 9.35 -8.92 5.87
C SER A 58 8.45 -8.69 4.66
N THR A 59 7.85 -7.51 4.54
CA THR A 59 7.04 -7.12 3.36
C THR A 59 7.86 -7.24 2.08
N LEU A 60 9.09 -6.71 2.09
CA LEU A 60 9.97 -6.70 0.93
C LEU A 60 10.43 -8.10 0.55
N ALA A 61 10.76 -8.95 1.53
CA ALA A 61 11.15 -10.33 1.31
C ALA A 61 10.01 -11.17 0.73
N TYR A 62 8.81 -11.07 1.30
CA TYR A 62 7.66 -11.80 0.77
C TYR A 62 7.22 -11.28 -0.61
N ALA A 63 7.33 -9.97 -0.85
CA ALA A 63 7.08 -9.40 -2.18
C ALA A 63 8.12 -9.87 -3.22
N SER A 64 9.39 -9.99 -2.84
CA SER A 64 10.44 -10.50 -3.73
C SER A 64 10.28 -11.98 -4.03
N TYR A 65 9.91 -12.80 -3.04
CA TYR A 65 9.57 -14.22 -3.27
C TYR A 65 8.40 -14.38 -4.21
N TYR A 66 7.29 -13.64 -4.00
CA TYR A 66 6.18 -13.64 -4.95
C TYR A 66 6.61 -13.20 -6.36
N THR A 67 7.46 -12.17 -6.45
CA THR A 67 7.95 -11.69 -7.74
C THR A 67 8.78 -12.76 -8.45
N ASN A 68 9.65 -13.46 -7.72
CA ASN A 68 10.45 -14.55 -8.27
C ASN A 68 9.58 -15.72 -8.74
N GLU A 69 8.62 -16.15 -7.91
CA GLU A 69 7.63 -17.18 -8.30
C GLU A 69 6.80 -16.75 -9.52
N ARG A 70 6.56 -15.44 -9.68
CA ARG A 70 5.84 -14.91 -10.83
C ARG A 70 6.67 -14.96 -12.12
N TYR A 71 7.97 -14.68 -12.04
CA TYR A 71 8.90 -14.80 -13.17
C TYR A 71 9.13 -16.27 -13.57
N GLU A 72 9.14 -17.18 -12.61
CA GLU A 72 9.25 -18.62 -12.86
C GLU A 72 7.95 -19.24 -13.39
N GLY A 73 6.86 -18.47 -13.45
CA GLY A 73 5.54 -18.95 -13.91
C GLY A 73 4.78 -19.78 -12.87
N ASN A 74 5.31 -19.90 -11.65
CA ASN A 74 4.76 -20.71 -10.55
C ASN A 74 3.66 -19.97 -9.76
N ALA A 75 3.56 -18.64 -9.89
CA ALA A 75 2.51 -17.85 -9.25
C ALA A 75 1.54 -17.23 -10.27
N LYS A 76 0.23 -17.25 -9.96
CA LYS A 76 -0.78 -16.48 -10.69
C LYS A 76 -0.69 -14.99 -10.29
N PRO A 77 -1.04 -14.06 -11.20
CA PRO A 77 -1.11 -12.65 -10.85
C PRO A 77 -2.22 -12.39 -9.82
N LEU A 78 -1.95 -11.55 -8.81
CA LEU A 78 -2.90 -11.11 -7.76
C LEU A 78 -4.27 -10.73 -8.34
N ILE A 79 -4.24 -9.95 -9.42
CA ILE A 79 -5.40 -9.48 -10.13
C ILE A 79 -5.13 -9.74 -11.60
N LYS A 80 -5.96 -10.60 -12.21
CA LYS A 80 -5.83 -10.96 -13.63
C LYS A 80 -5.96 -9.73 -14.54
N ASN A 81 -6.78 -8.76 -14.15
CA ASN A 81 -6.97 -7.52 -14.89
C ASN A 81 -5.90 -6.48 -14.51
N ALA A 82 -5.09 -6.08 -15.49
CA ALA A 82 -3.98 -5.13 -15.29
C ALA A 82 -4.46 -3.74 -14.87
N ASN A 83 -5.62 -3.29 -15.35
CA ASN A 83 -6.19 -1.98 -15.02
C ASN A 83 -6.74 -1.97 -13.60
N LEU A 84 -7.43 -3.03 -13.17
CA LEU A 84 -7.90 -3.16 -11.78
C LEU A 84 -6.72 -3.20 -10.79
N SER A 85 -5.64 -3.91 -11.13
CA SER A 85 -4.42 -3.92 -10.33
C SER A 85 -3.80 -2.53 -10.17
N LYS A 86 -3.74 -1.75 -11.25
CA LYS A 86 -3.24 -0.38 -11.22
C LYS A 86 -4.19 0.50 -10.41
N ALA A 87 -5.49 0.41 -10.63
CA ALA A 87 -6.50 1.19 -9.90
C ALA A 87 -6.34 1.05 -8.38
N ILE A 88 -6.27 -0.19 -7.89
CA ILE A 88 -6.12 -0.48 -6.46
C ILE A 88 -4.81 0.10 -5.90
N LEU A 89 -3.70 -0.02 -6.64
CA LEU A 89 -2.40 0.54 -6.24
C LEU A 89 -2.48 2.07 -6.14
N TYR A 90 -2.99 2.73 -7.18
CA TYR A 90 -3.13 4.19 -7.21
C TYR A 90 -4.11 4.71 -6.16
N THR A 91 -5.17 3.97 -5.84
CA THR A 91 -6.07 4.29 -4.72
C THR A 91 -5.37 4.19 -3.37
N GLY A 92 -4.58 3.15 -3.14
CA GLY A 92 -3.79 3.01 -1.92
C GLY A 92 -2.77 4.15 -1.75
N LEU A 93 -2.04 4.47 -2.83
CA LEU A 93 -1.11 5.61 -2.84
C LEU A 93 -1.82 6.95 -2.63
N SER A 94 -2.98 7.16 -3.27
CA SER A 94 -3.79 8.37 -3.09
C SER A 94 -4.27 8.52 -1.63
N ALA A 95 -4.74 7.44 -0.99
CA ALA A 95 -5.14 7.47 0.41
C ALA A 95 -3.97 7.82 1.33
N LEU A 96 -2.80 7.22 1.12
CA LEU A 96 -1.58 7.57 1.86
C LEU A 96 -1.19 9.04 1.65
N PHE A 97 -1.18 9.52 0.41
CA PHE A 97 -0.88 10.92 0.12
C PHE A 97 -1.94 11.89 0.62
N THR A 98 -3.18 11.45 0.82
CA THR A 98 -4.22 12.26 1.46
C THR A 98 -3.85 12.52 2.91
N VAL A 99 -3.40 11.50 3.64
CA VAL A 99 -2.92 11.64 5.03
C VAL A 99 -1.68 12.54 5.10
N VAL A 100 -0.70 12.31 4.22
CA VAL A 100 0.51 13.16 4.14
C VAL A 100 0.14 14.61 3.85
N THR A 101 -0.72 14.84 2.86
CA THR A 101 -1.17 16.19 2.49
C THR A 101 -1.87 16.84 3.68
N TYR A 102 -2.80 16.15 4.34
CA TYR A 102 -3.47 16.66 5.54
C TYR A 102 -2.48 17.08 6.64
N GLN A 103 -1.50 16.23 6.95
CA GLN A 103 -0.46 16.54 7.95
C GLN A 103 0.38 17.76 7.53
N THR A 104 0.80 17.84 6.26
CA THR A 104 1.56 19.00 5.77
C THR A 104 0.78 20.31 5.86
N PHE A 105 -0.55 20.26 5.77
CA PHE A 105 -1.42 21.43 5.98
C PHE A 105 -1.56 21.81 7.45
N ALA A 106 -1.70 20.82 8.34
CA ALA A 106 -1.79 21.01 9.78
C ALA A 106 -0.52 21.63 10.37
N ASP A 107 0.65 21.30 9.81
CA ASP A 107 1.93 21.82 10.23
C ASP A 107 2.33 23.14 9.53
N SER A 108 3.30 23.83 10.12
CA SER A 108 3.99 25.02 9.59
C SER A 108 4.90 24.73 8.39
N THR A 109 4.63 23.67 7.64
CA THR A 109 5.45 23.24 6.50
C THR A 109 5.46 24.31 5.41
N HIS A 110 6.59 24.48 4.72
CA HIS A 110 6.72 25.45 3.63
C HIS A 110 5.62 25.29 2.57
N LEU A 111 5.09 26.42 2.09
CA LEU A 111 4.01 26.48 1.09
C LEU A 111 4.32 25.65 -0.16
N LEU A 112 5.58 25.65 -0.61
CA LEU A 112 6.04 24.86 -1.76
C LEU A 112 5.81 23.36 -1.55
N PHE A 113 6.04 22.85 -0.33
CA PHE A 113 5.83 21.44 -0.01
C PHE A 113 4.34 21.08 0.04
N LYS A 114 3.48 21.99 0.53
CA LYS A 114 2.02 21.85 0.49
C LYS A 114 1.53 21.77 -0.96
N ALA A 115 2.00 22.68 -1.82
CA ALA A 115 1.64 22.71 -3.24
C ALA A 115 2.05 21.42 -3.97
N ILE A 116 3.28 20.96 -3.78
CA ILE A 116 3.77 19.70 -4.38
C ILE A 116 2.93 18.51 -3.90
N SER A 117 2.64 18.44 -2.59
CA SER A 117 1.86 17.32 -2.03
C SER A 117 0.44 17.26 -2.60
N VAL A 118 -0.22 18.42 -2.78
CA VAL A 118 -1.55 18.51 -3.42
C VAL A 118 -1.50 18.07 -4.89
N VAL A 119 -0.49 18.51 -5.66
CA VAL A 119 -0.34 18.13 -7.07
C VAL A 119 -0.16 16.61 -7.20
N ILE A 120 0.67 16.00 -6.34
CA ILE A 120 0.86 14.55 -6.32
C ILE A 120 -0.44 13.82 -5.96
N LEU A 121 -1.17 14.30 -4.94
CA LEU A 121 -2.46 13.71 -4.54
C LEU A 121 -3.49 13.76 -5.68
N LEU A 122 -3.60 14.89 -6.38
CA LEU A 122 -4.50 15.04 -7.53
C LEU A 122 -4.13 14.08 -8.66
N TYR A 123 -2.84 13.99 -9.00
CA TYR A 123 -2.34 13.07 -10.01
C TYR A 123 -2.67 11.60 -9.67
N LEU A 124 -2.42 11.18 -8.44
CA LEU A 124 -2.68 9.80 -7.99
C LEU A 124 -4.17 9.48 -8.00
N SER A 125 -5.02 10.43 -7.56
CA SER A 125 -6.47 10.26 -7.52
C SER A 125 -7.09 10.18 -8.92
N LEU A 126 -6.66 11.05 -9.84
CA LEU A 126 -7.09 11.03 -11.24
C LEU A 126 -6.63 9.74 -11.94
N SER A 127 -5.41 9.29 -11.67
CA SER A 127 -4.88 8.04 -12.21
C SER A 127 -5.68 6.83 -11.71
N ALA A 128 -6.00 6.77 -10.41
CA ALA A 128 -6.86 5.73 -9.85
C ALA A 128 -8.23 5.70 -10.55
N LEU A 129 -8.87 6.86 -10.71
CA LEU A 129 -10.17 6.98 -11.35
C LEU A 129 -10.14 6.55 -12.82
N ALA A 130 -9.09 6.93 -13.56
CA ALA A 130 -8.90 6.51 -14.94
C ALA A 130 -8.75 4.99 -15.07
N PHE A 131 -7.95 4.35 -14.20
CA PHE A 131 -7.79 2.90 -14.22
C PHE A 131 -9.06 2.15 -13.80
N PHE A 132 -9.87 2.69 -12.90
CA PHE A 132 -11.21 2.14 -12.63
C PHE A 132 -12.13 2.26 -13.84
N ALA A 133 -12.13 3.40 -14.54
CA ALA A 133 -12.94 3.59 -15.74
C ALA A 133 -12.53 2.62 -16.87
N TYR A 134 -11.23 2.41 -17.08
CA TYR A 134 -10.74 1.41 -18.03
C TYR A 134 -11.16 -0.01 -17.64
N TYR A 135 -11.04 -0.36 -16.36
CA TYR A 135 -11.49 -1.66 -15.86
C TYR A 135 -13.00 -1.88 -16.10
N THR A 136 -13.84 -0.88 -15.79
CA THR A 136 -15.29 -1.02 -15.99
C THR A 136 -15.67 -1.15 -17.45
N ASN A 137 -14.97 -0.48 -18.36
CA ASN A 137 -15.20 -0.62 -19.80
C ASN A 137 -14.81 -2.02 -20.29
N GLU A 138 -13.63 -2.52 -19.89
CA GLU A 138 -13.19 -3.87 -20.25
C GLU A 138 -14.11 -4.97 -19.73
N ALA A 139 -14.74 -4.77 -18.56
CA ALA A 139 -15.69 -5.72 -17.98
C ALA A 139 -17.05 -5.74 -18.69
N MET A 140 -17.40 -4.70 -19.46
CA MET A 140 -18.63 -4.66 -20.27
C MET A 140 -18.44 -5.27 -21.66
N ASP A 141 -17.20 -5.31 -22.17
CA ASP A 141 -16.86 -5.85 -23.49
C ASP A 141 -16.52 -7.36 -23.47
N SER A 142 -16.44 -7.99 -22.28
CA SER A 142 -16.08 -9.40 -22.06
C SER A 142 -17.28 -10.30 -21.77
#